data_AF-A0A9Q0XTI0-F1
#
_entry.id   AF-A0A9Q0XTI0-F1
#
_cell.length_a   1.000
_cell.length_b   1.000
_cell.length_c   1.000
_cell.angle_alpha   90.00
_cell.angle_beta   90.00
_cell.angle_gamma   90.00
#
_symmetry.space_group_name_H-M   'P 1'
#
loop_
_entity.id
_entity.type
_entity.pdbx_description
1 polymer ?
#
loop_
_entity_poly.entity_id
_entity_poly.type
_entity_poly.pdbx_seq_one_letter_code
_entity_poly.pdbx_strand_id
1 'polypeptide(L)'
;MAIHITARGIFRCFRKILSIVFTVLFCDLLLRISFMLLFFILLPFFIIYDHVIPSFWLFARSMQPILDTFFGRLLPSLFALVLSLLPPVVVFFFTKRILIPLSLKVFQLTW
;
A
#
# COMPACT_ATOMS: atom_id res chain seq x y z
N MET A 1 -43.23 -45.10 52.05
CA MET A 1 -43.31 -44.11 50.94
C MET A 1 -42.44 -42.86 51.14
N ALA A 2 -41.81 -42.65 52.31
CA ALA A 2 -40.99 -41.45 52.60
C ALA A 2 -39.58 -41.46 51.97
N ILE A 3 -38.99 -42.63 51.74
CA ILE A 3 -37.59 -42.78 51.26
C ILE A 3 -37.41 -42.36 49.79
N HIS A 4 -38.48 -42.45 48.99
CA HIS A 4 -38.44 -42.06 47.57
C HIS A 4 -38.38 -40.53 47.37
N ILE A 5 -38.76 -39.76 48.39
CA ILE A 5 -38.83 -38.29 48.35
C ILE A 5 -37.44 -37.69 48.57
N THR A 6 -36.63 -38.27 49.47
CA THR A 6 -35.25 -37.85 49.74
C THR A 6 -34.30 -38.19 48.59
N ALA A 7 -34.42 -39.36 47.99
CA ALA A 7 -33.63 -39.76 46.83
C ALA A 7 -33.82 -38.81 45.62
N ARG A 8 -35.07 -38.39 45.36
CA ARG A 8 -35.38 -37.40 44.30
C ARG A 8 -34.82 -36.01 44.59
N GLY A 9 -34.75 -35.60 45.85
CA GLY A 9 -34.15 -34.33 46.27
C GLY A 9 -32.63 -34.30 46.06
N ILE A 10 -31.95 -35.37 46.48
CA ILE A 10 -30.49 -35.54 46.32
C ILE A 10 -30.12 -35.57 44.83
N PHE A 11 -30.87 -36.33 44.01
CA PHE A 11 -30.62 -36.39 42.57
C PHE A 11 -30.82 -35.03 41.87
N ARG A 12 -31.79 -34.23 42.33
CA ARG A 12 -32.00 -32.85 41.83
C ARG A 12 -30.84 -31.93 42.19
N CYS A 13 -30.31 -32.03 43.41
CA CYS A 13 -29.19 -31.23 43.87
C CYS A 13 -27.90 -31.61 43.11
N PHE A 14 -27.64 -32.90 42.94
CA PHE A 14 -26.53 -33.41 42.15
C PHE A 14 -26.59 -32.93 40.70
N ARG A 15 -27.77 -32.98 40.06
CA ARG A 15 -27.97 -32.47 38.70
C ARG A 15 -27.70 -30.96 38.59
N LYS A 16 -28.08 -30.17 39.60
CA LYS A 16 -27.76 -28.73 39.66
C LYS A 16 -26.26 -28.48 39.77
N ILE A 17 -25.58 -29.20 40.66
CA ILE A 17 -24.13 -29.07 40.85
C ILE A 17 -23.40 -29.46 39.57
N LEU A 18 -23.76 -30.59 38.96
CA LEU A 18 -23.20 -31.03 37.68
C LEU A 18 -23.41 -29.99 36.58
N SER A 19 -24.61 -29.40 36.50
CA SER A 19 -24.91 -28.34 35.54
C SER A 19 -24.04 -27.10 35.76
N ILE A 20 -23.85 -26.67 37.01
CA ILE A 20 -23.02 -25.51 37.34
C ILE A 20 -21.56 -25.78 36.97
N VAL A 21 -21.03 -26.94 37.34
CA VAL A 21 -19.66 -27.34 37.00
C VAL A 21 -19.47 -27.36 35.48
N PHE A 22 -20.43 -27.91 34.74
CA PHE A 22 -20.38 -27.94 33.27
C PHE A 22 -20.40 -26.53 32.68
N THR A 23 -21.23 -25.62 33.21
CA THR A 23 -21.27 -24.21 32.76
C THR A 23 -19.95 -23.50 33.02
N VAL A 24 -19.34 -23.69 34.20
CA VAL A 24 -18.05 -23.08 34.54
C VAL A 24 -16.95 -23.60 33.61
N LEU A 25 -16.93 -24.90 33.35
CA LEU A 25 -15.95 -25.53 32.47
C LEU A 25 -16.13 -25.05 31.02
N PHE A 26 -17.37 -24.87 30.58
CA PHE A 26 -17.68 -24.31 29.26
C PHE A 26 -17.25 -22.85 29.14
N CYS A 27 -17.50 -22.03 30.17
CA CYS A 27 -17.04 -20.64 30.22
C CYS A 27 -15.50 -20.53 30.17
N ASP A 28 -14.79 -21.38 30.91
CA ASP A 28 -13.33 -21.42 30.91
C ASP A 28 -12.79 -21.77 29.52
N LEU A 29 -13.37 -22.79 28.88
CA LEU A 29 -13.03 -23.18 27.52
C LEU A 29 -13.27 -22.04 26.53
N LEU A 30 -14.42 -21.35 26.63
CA LEU A 30 -14.78 -20.24 25.77
C LEU A 30 -13.83 -19.05 25.94
N LEU A 31 -13.46 -18.74 27.18
CA LEU A 31 -12.50 -17.69 27.49
C LEU A 31 -11.13 -18.01 26.88
N ARG A 32 -10.69 -19.28 26.99
CA ARG A 32 -9.41 -19.73 26.43
C ARG A 32 -9.39 -19.69 24.90
N ILE A 33 -10.47 -20.12 24.26
CA ILE A 33 -10.64 -20.03 22.80
C ILE A 33 -10.64 -18.57 22.36
N SER A 34 -11.39 -17.71 23.05
CA SER A 34 -11.45 -16.27 22.77
C SER A 34 -10.07 -15.62 22.87
N PHE A 35 -9.32 -15.94 23.92
CA PHE A 35 -7.96 -15.42 24.11
C PHE A 35 -7.00 -15.88 23.02
N MET A 36 -7.06 -17.16 22.62
CA MET A 36 -6.26 -17.69 21.51
C MET A 36 -6.61 -17.00 20.19
N LEU A 37 -7.90 -16.78 19.94
CA LEU A 37 -8.39 -16.14 18.72
C LEU A 37 -7.97 -14.67 18.66
N LEU A 38 -8.05 -13.96 19.78
CA LEU A 38 -7.53 -12.59 19.93
C LEU A 38 -6.02 -12.55 19.64
N PHE A 39 -5.25 -13.47 20.23
CA PHE A 39 -3.81 -13.55 20.00
C PHE A 39 -3.48 -13.80 18.54
N PHE A 40 -4.21 -14.73 17.89
CA PHE A 40 -4.02 -15.05 16.48
C PHE A 40 -4.34 -13.87 15.55
N ILE A 41 -5.30 -13.02 15.93
CA ILE A 41 -5.59 -11.78 15.21
C ILE A 41 -4.52 -10.74 15.46
N LEU A 42 -4.05 -10.58 16.70
CA LEU A 42 -3.09 -9.54 17.06
C LEU A 42 -1.69 -9.80 16.49
N LEU A 43 -1.29 -11.07 16.38
CA LEU A 43 0.03 -11.49 15.91
C LEU A 43 0.38 -10.97 14.49
N PRO A 44 -0.47 -11.13 13.45
CA PRO A 44 -0.18 -10.58 12.14
C PRO A 44 -0.15 -9.04 12.14
N PHE A 45 -0.97 -8.36 12.95
CA PHE A 45 -0.88 -6.89 13.09
C PHE A 45 0.47 -6.46 13.66
N PHE A 46 0.96 -7.18 14.67
CA PHE A 46 2.27 -6.90 15.26
C PHE A 46 3.41 -7.11 14.26
N ILE A 47 3.35 -8.20 13.48
CA ILE A 47 4.35 -8.49 12.43
C ILE A 47 4.34 -7.40 11.34
N ILE A 48 3.16 -6.97 10.90
CA ILE A 48 3.03 -5.90 9.89
C ILE A 48 3.61 -4.59 10.45
N TYR A 49 3.27 -4.26 11.69
CA TYR A 49 3.76 -3.05 12.32
C TYR A 49 5.29 -3.05 12.48
N ASP A 50 5.85 -4.15 12.97
CA ASP A 50 7.27 -4.25 13.29
C ASP A 50 8.17 -4.41 12.06
N HIS A 51 7.69 -5.05 10.98
CA HIS A 51 8.53 -5.35 9.83
C HIS A 51 8.13 -4.58 8.56
N VAL A 52 6.84 -4.44 8.27
CA VAL A 52 6.38 -3.86 7.00
C VAL A 52 6.52 -2.34 7.01
N ILE A 53 6.12 -1.68 8.10
CA ILE A 53 6.20 -0.22 8.23
C ILE A 53 7.66 0.28 8.12
N PRO A 54 8.64 -0.25 8.89
CA PRO A 54 10.02 0.24 8.77
C PRO A 54 10.66 -0.11 7.42
N SER A 55 10.35 -1.28 6.85
CA SER A 55 10.85 -1.64 5.52
C SER A 55 10.30 -0.70 4.43
N PHE A 56 9.02 -0.37 4.50
CA PHE A 56 8.40 0.60 3.60
C PHE A 56 9.01 2.00 3.76
N TRP A 57 9.24 2.43 5.00
CA TRP A 57 9.88 3.71 5.29
C TRP A 57 11.32 3.79 4.73
N LEU A 58 12.12 2.73 4.92
CA LEU A 58 13.48 2.64 4.37
C LEU A 58 13.48 2.67 2.85
N PHE A 59 12.54 1.97 2.21
CA PHE A 59 12.37 2.00 0.76
C PHE A 59 11.97 3.39 0.24
N ALA A 60 11.02 4.05 0.90
CA ALA A 60 10.63 5.41 0.53
C ALA A 60 11.82 6.37 0.64
N ARG A 61 12.62 6.24 1.70
CA ARG A 61 13.81 7.06 1.93
C ARG A 61 14.92 6.80 0.91
N SER A 62 15.08 5.57 0.42
CA SER A 62 16.06 5.25 -0.62
C SER A 62 15.64 5.73 -2.01
N MET A 63 14.33 5.88 -2.25
CA MET A 63 13.79 6.45 -3.50
C MET A 63 13.91 7.98 -3.57
N GLN A 64 13.96 8.66 -2.42
CA GLN A 64 14.08 10.11 -2.34
C GLN A 64 15.26 10.70 -3.14
N PRO A 65 16.53 10.23 -3.02
CA PRO A 65 17.64 10.78 -3.81
C PRO A 65 17.49 10.54 -5.32
N ILE A 66 16.81 9.47 -5.73
CA ILE A 66 16.54 9.17 -7.14
C ILE A 66 15.54 10.20 -7.69
N LEU A 67 14.46 10.45 -6.95
CA LEU A 67 13.47 11.48 -7.26
C LEU A 67 14.12 12.88 -7.31
N ASP A 68 14.93 13.22 -6.31
CA ASP A 68 15.64 14.51 -6.27
C ASP A 68 16.62 14.68 -7.44
N THR A 69 17.32 13.62 -7.84
CA THR A 69 18.22 13.66 -8.99
C THR A 69 17.44 13.80 -10.30
N PHE A 70 16.32 13.09 -10.43
CA PHE A 70 15.47 13.15 -11.62
C PHE A 70 14.88 14.54 -11.82
N PHE A 71 14.24 15.09 -10.78
CA PHE A 71 13.61 16.42 -10.85
C PHE A 71 14.61 17.56 -10.80
N GLY A 72 15.68 17.43 -10.02
CA GLY A 72 16.67 18.49 -9.81
C GLY A 72 17.70 18.62 -10.92
N ARG A 73 17.99 17.53 -11.66
CA ARG A 73 19.06 17.54 -12.69
C ARG A 73 18.60 17.03 -14.04
N LEU A 74 17.86 15.93 -14.11
CA LEU A 74 17.51 15.32 -15.38
C LEU A 74 16.40 16.11 -16.13
N LEU A 75 15.35 16.49 -15.42
CA LEU A 75 14.25 17.26 -16.00
C LEU A 75 14.70 18.63 -16.53
N PRO A 76 15.48 19.44 -15.76
CA PRO A 76 15.93 20.74 -16.24
C PRO A 76 16.94 20.63 -17.38
N SER A 77 17.81 19.61 -17.37
CA SER A 77 18.77 19.39 -18.47
C SER A 77 18.08 18.96 -19.77
N LEU A 78 17.05 18.10 -19.70
CA LEU A 78 16.21 17.76 -20.85
C LEU A 78 15.48 18.99 -21.38
N PHE A 79 14.93 19.82 -20.50
CA PHE A 79 14.27 21.05 -20.91
C PHE A 79 15.24 22.04 -21.57
N ALA A 80 16.43 22.22 -21.00
CA ALA A 80 17.47 23.06 -21.57
C ALA A 80 17.97 22.54 -22.94
N LEU A 81 18.06 21.22 -23.12
CA LEU A 81 18.42 20.60 -24.39
C LEU A 81 17.34 20.84 -25.45
N VAL A 82 16.07 20.68 -25.11
CA VAL A 82 14.96 20.98 -26.02
C VAL A 82 14.97 22.47 -26.41
N LEU A 83 15.20 23.35 -25.43
CA LEU A 83 15.26 24.79 -25.66
C LEU A 83 16.46 25.18 -26.55
N SER A 84 17.60 24.51 -26.40
CA SER A 84 18.79 24.79 -27.23
C SER A 84 18.69 24.24 -28.64
N LEU A 85 17.90 23.18 -28.87
CA LEU A 85 17.60 22.67 -30.21
C LEU A 85 16.54 23.49 -30.94
N LEU A 86 15.75 24.30 -30.25
CA LEU A 86 14.66 25.07 -30.86
C LEU A 86 15.16 26.13 -31.88
N PRO A 87 16.19 26.95 -31.59
CA PRO A 87 16.74 27.90 -32.57
C PRO A 87 17.28 27.27 -33.87
N PRO A 88 18.15 26.24 -33.85
CA PRO A 88 18.66 25.64 -35.08
C PRO A 88 17.56 24.95 -35.88
N VAL A 89 16.57 24.34 -35.22
CA VAL A 89 15.40 23.75 -35.90
C VAL A 89 14.59 24.84 -36.61
N VAL A 90 14.30 25.96 -35.94
CA VAL A 90 13.57 27.08 -36.54
C VAL A 90 14.33 27.68 -37.72
N VAL A 91 15.64 27.89 -37.59
CA VAL A 91 16.50 28.42 -38.66
C VAL A 91 16.54 27.46 -39.86
N PHE A 92 16.67 26.16 -39.61
CA PHE A 92 16.63 25.14 -40.67
C PHE A 92 15.29 25.14 -41.42
N PHE A 93 14.17 25.19 -40.70
CA PHE A 93 12.84 25.26 -41.32
C PHE A 93 12.64 26.55 -42.09
N PHE A 94 13.07 27.70 -41.56
CA PHE A 94 12.98 28.99 -42.23
C PHE A 94 13.78 29.00 -43.53
N THR A 95 15.03 28.51 -43.47
CA THR A 95 15.90 28.41 -44.65
C THR A 95 15.28 27.52 -45.71
N LYS A 96 14.81 26.33 -45.31
CA LYS A 96 14.28 25.33 -46.23
C LYS A 96 12.93 25.73 -46.84
N ARG A 97 12.02 26.33 -46.06
CA ARG A 97 10.66 26.66 -46.52
C ARG A 97 10.51 28.04 -47.14
N ILE A 98 11.35 29.00 -46.76
CA ILE A 98 11.19 30.40 -47.20
C ILE A 98 12.36 30.81 -48.07
N LEU A 99 13.60 30.61 -47.61
CA LEU A 99 14.78 31.16 -48.27
C LEU A 99 15.07 30.48 -49.63
N ILE A 100 15.02 29.15 -49.69
CA ILE A 100 15.25 28.37 -50.92
C ILE A 100 14.20 28.66 -52.02
N PRO A 101 12.88 28.60 -51.77
CA PRO A 101 11.90 28.88 -52.81
C PRO A 101 11.89 30.36 -53.23
N LEU A 102 12.22 31.28 -52.31
CA LEU A 102 12.35 32.69 -52.63
C LEU A 102 13.59 32.95 -53.50
N SER A 103 14.73 32.32 -53.19
CA SER A 103 15.94 32.47 -54.02
C SER A 103 15.74 31.91 -55.43
N LEU A 104 15.04 30.78 -55.57
CA LEU A 104 14.69 30.21 -56.88
C LEU A 104 13.78 31.14 -57.68
N LYS A 105 12.75 31.72 -57.06
CA LYS A 105 11.87 32.68 -57.72
C LYS A 105 12.60 33.96 -58.15
N VAL A 106 13.47 34.49 -57.30
CA VAL A 106 14.29 35.67 -57.64
C VAL A 106 15.22 35.35 -58.80
N PHE A 107 15.90 34.19 -58.77
CA PHE A 107 16.81 33.78 -59.84
C PHE A 107 16.11 33.64 -61.20
N GLN A 108 14.86 33.13 -61.22
CA GLN A 108 14.02 33.06 -62.41
C GLN A 108 13.54 34.43 -62.93
N LEU A 109 13.55 35.47 -62.09
CA LEU A 109 13.15 36.83 -62.46
C LEU A 109 14.33 37.68 -62.95
N THR A 110 15.55 37.37 -62.51
CA THR A 110 16.79 38.05 -62.96
C THR A 110 17.43 37.46 -64.21
N TRP A 111 16.99 36.30 -64.68
CA TRP A 111 17.48 35.64 -65.90
C TRP A 111 16.43 35.67 -67.00
#